data_AF-A0A1V9FW23-F1
#
_entry.id   AF-A0A1V9FW23-F1
#
_cell.length_a   1.000
_cell.length_b   1.000
_cell.length_c   1.000
_cell.angle_alpha   90.00
_cell.angle_beta   90.00
_cell.angle_gamma   90.00
#
_symmetry.space_group_name_H-M   'P 1'
#
loop_
_entity.id
_entity.type
_entity.pdbx_description
1 polymer ?
#
loop_
_entity_poly.entity_id
_entity_poly.type
_entity_poly.pdbx_seq_one_letter_code
_entity_poly.pdbx_strand_id
1 'polypeptide(L)'
;MKNNIILLVLFLASITIATAQTTDSLRQVQHTQQTDSLSIAQSNLEQENYDDVAPFLFIIGMIFFVIMCIGIGSGIVITAAISFIIFAMTSFGILSTSLIVGFYKKSITKGIKTFYVLCSTIGITICGGIGLFIVNRFYHWMESPIAFMWGTVFGFVAGFLNGLITFYILQRLVAYFKTKINAVPISK
;
A
#
# COMPACT_ATOMS: atom_id res chain seq x y z
N MET A 1 18.11 -14.28 22.26
CA MET A 1 17.06 -13.59 21.46
C MET A 1 17.49 -13.27 20.01
N LYS A 2 18.72 -12.82 19.73
CA LYS A 2 19.19 -12.54 18.35
C LYS A 2 19.14 -13.74 17.39
N ASN A 3 19.51 -14.94 17.86
CA ASN A 3 19.55 -16.13 16.98
C ASN A 3 18.17 -16.65 16.56
N ASN A 4 17.12 -16.40 17.36
CA ASN A 4 15.77 -16.87 17.05
C ASN A 4 15.11 -16.05 15.93
N ILE A 5 15.49 -14.78 15.76
CA ILE A 5 14.97 -13.91 14.70
C ILE A 5 15.59 -14.30 13.34
N ILE A 6 16.88 -14.63 13.32
CA ILE A 6 17.57 -15.09 12.09
C ILE A 6 17.00 -16.42 11.60
N LEU A 7 16.72 -17.35 12.53
CA LEU A 7 16.05 -18.62 12.21
C LEU A 7 14.65 -18.41 11.63
N LEU A 8 13.89 -17.45 12.15
CA LEU A 8 12.54 -17.13 11.65
C LEU A 8 12.58 -16.51 10.25
N VAL A 9 13.55 -15.63 9.97
CA VAL A 9 13.77 -15.04 8.64
C VAL A 9 14.19 -16.09 7.61
N LEU A 10 15.08 -17.02 8.00
CA LEU A 10 15.50 -18.12 7.13
C LEU A 10 14.37 -19.13 6.87
N PHE A 11 13.54 -19.43 7.88
CA PHE A 11 12.38 -20.31 7.74
C PHE A 11 11.33 -19.72 6.79
N LEU A 12 11.04 -18.42 6.90
CA LEU A 12 10.14 -17.70 5.98
C LEU A 12 10.68 -17.66 4.54
N ALA A 13 12.00 -17.54 4.36
CA ALA A 13 12.63 -17.58 3.04
C ALA A 13 12.59 -18.98 2.39
N SER A 14 12.62 -20.06 3.18
CA SER A 14 12.55 -21.43 2.64
C SER A 14 11.16 -21.84 2.14
N ILE A 15 10.08 -21.26 2.70
CA ILE A 15 8.71 -21.58 2.28
C ILE A 15 8.39 -20.96 0.91
N THR A 16 8.94 -19.78 0.59
CA THR A 16 8.67 -19.08 -0.67
C THR A 16 9.37 -19.70 -1.88
N ILE A 17 10.51 -20.37 -1.66
CA ILE A 17 11.24 -21.08 -2.73
C ILE A 17 10.50 -22.37 -3.13
N ALA A 18 9.87 -23.07 -2.18
CA ALA A 18 9.11 -24.29 -2.47
C ALA A 18 7.84 -24.03 -3.29
N THR A 19 7.21 -22.87 -3.14
CA THR A 19 6.00 -22.49 -3.90
C THR A 19 6.29 -21.96 -5.31
N ALA A 20 7.54 -21.61 -5.63
CA ALA A 20 7.91 -21.09 -6.95
C ALA A 20 8.02 -22.19 -8.02
N GLN A 21 8.25 -23.45 -7.63
CA GLN A 21 8.47 -24.55 -8.58
C GLN A 21 7.19 -25.27 -9.01
N THR A 22 6.03 -25.00 -8.39
CA THR A 22 4.77 -25.69 -8.71
C THR A 22 3.85 -24.91 -9.66
N THR A 23 4.18 -23.66 -9.99
CA THR A 23 3.29 -22.78 -10.77
C THR A 23 3.53 -22.85 -12.29
N ASP A 24 4.72 -23.25 -12.74
CA ASP A 24 5.04 -23.30 -14.18
C ASP A 24 4.32 -24.43 -14.94
N SER A 25 3.94 -25.53 -14.27
CA SER A 25 3.33 -26.69 -14.92
C SER A 25 1.82 -26.53 -15.23
N LEU A 26 1.15 -25.52 -14.69
CA LEU A 26 -0.29 -25.30 -14.90
C LEU A 26 -0.63 -24.29 -16.01
N ARG A 27 0.35 -23.50 -16.46
CA ARG A 27 0.11 -22.36 -17.38
C ARG A 27 0.08 -22.72 -18.87
N GLN A 28 0.53 -23.92 -19.24
CA GLN A 28 0.66 -24.31 -20.65
C GLN A 28 -0.62 -24.89 -21.28
N VAL A 29 -1.66 -25.19 -20.50
CA VAL A 29 -2.88 -25.86 -20.99
C VAL A 29 -3.93 -24.88 -21.54
N GLN A 30 -3.85 -23.57 -21.25
CA GLN A 30 -4.93 -22.62 -21.58
C GLN A 30 -4.81 -21.88 -22.92
N HIS A 31 -3.71 -21.99 -23.67
CA HIS A 31 -3.45 -21.10 -24.81
C HIS A 31 -3.89 -21.57 -26.21
N THR A 32 -4.56 -22.73 -26.35
CA THR A 32 -4.76 -23.37 -27.67
C THR A 32 -6.18 -23.24 -28.27
N GLN A 33 -7.14 -22.49 -27.68
CA GLN A 33 -8.55 -22.57 -28.12
C GLN A 33 -9.24 -21.27 -28.60
N GLN A 34 -8.54 -20.17 -28.91
CA GLN A 34 -9.23 -18.89 -29.16
C GLN A 34 -8.72 -18.08 -30.37
N THR A 35 -8.66 -18.68 -31.57
CA THR A 35 -8.22 -17.94 -32.77
C THR A 35 -9.12 -18.04 -34.02
N ASP A 36 -10.16 -18.88 -34.07
CA ASP A 36 -10.85 -19.17 -35.35
C ASP A 36 -12.26 -18.57 -35.57
N SER A 37 -12.76 -17.67 -34.72
CA SER A 37 -14.14 -17.14 -34.87
C SER A 37 -14.27 -15.66 -35.27
N LEU A 38 -13.17 -14.94 -35.51
CA LEU A 38 -13.19 -13.49 -35.78
C LEU A 38 -13.18 -13.09 -37.28
N SER A 39 -12.90 -14.01 -38.21
CA SER A 39 -12.73 -13.67 -39.63
C SER A 39 -14.00 -13.75 -40.49
N ILE A 40 -15.09 -14.33 -39.99
CA ILE A 40 -16.34 -14.53 -40.77
C ILE A 40 -17.38 -13.42 -40.53
N ALA A 41 -17.27 -12.64 -39.45
CA ALA A 41 -18.22 -11.58 -39.13
C ALA A 41 -17.98 -10.24 -39.87
N GLN A 42 -16.87 -10.11 -40.60
CA GLN A 42 -16.41 -8.81 -41.11
C GLN A 42 -16.83 -8.52 -42.56
N SER A 43 -17.49 -9.43 -43.26
CA SER A 43 -17.85 -9.26 -44.69
C SER A 43 -19.29 -8.77 -44.95
N ASN A 44 -20.06 -8.36 -43.95
CA ASN A 44 -21.46 -7.91 -44.10
C ASN A 44 -21.75 -6.51 -43.55
N LEU A 45 -20.72 -5.69 -43.26
CA LEU A 45 -20.88 -4.36 -42.68
C LEU A 45 -20.45 -3.24 -43.62
N GLU A 46 -20.66 -3.41 -44.92
CA GLU A 46 -20.71 -2.25 -45.82
C GLU A 46 -22.17 -1.81 -45.97
N GLN A 47 -22.40 -0.57 -45.52
CA GLN A 47 -23.36 0.37 -46.09
C GLN A 47 -24.80 0.31 -45.57
N GLU A 48 -25.01 0.82 -44.35
CA GLU A 48 -26.31 1.38 -43.98
C GLU A 48 -26.15 2.77 -43.32
N ASN A 49 -26.54 3.78 -44.11
CA ASN A 49 -27.14 5.06 -43.75
C ASN A 49 -26.54 5.88 -42.57
N TYR A 50 -25.89 6.99 -42.93
CA TYR A 50 -25.18 7.89 -42.02
C TYR A 50 -26.04 9.04 -41.42
N ASP A 51 -27.37 9.05 -41.63
CA ASP A 51 -28.20 10.23 -41.27
C ASP A 51 -29.43 9.96 -40.38
N ASP A 52 -29.62 8.74 -39.88
CA ASP A 52 -30.66 8.46 -38.88
C ASP A 52 -30.01 8.25 -37.52
N VAL A 53 -29.69 9.36 -36.83
CA VAL A 53 -29.27 9.33 -35.42
C VAL A 53 -30.44 8.80 -34.62
N ALA A 54 -30.56 7.48 -34.52
CA ALA A 54 -31.66 6.79 -33.86
C ALA A 54 -31.84 7.38 -32.45
N PRO A 55 -32.88 8.20 -32.21
CA PRO A 55 -33.04 8.93 -30.95
C PRO A 55 -33.11 7.97 -29.75
N PHE A 56 -33.57 6.75 -30.03
CA PHE A 56 -33.61 5.65 -29.09
C PHE A 56 -32.21 5.15 -28.65
N LEU A 57 -31.24 5.08 -29.57
CA LEU A 57 -29.86 4.70 -29.24
C LEU A 57 -29.20 5.77 -28.36
N PHE A 58 -29.47 7.05 -28.62
CA PHE A 58 -28.99 8.16 -27.80
C PHE A 58 -29.55 8.12 -26.37
N ILE A 59 -30.85 7.83 -26.22
CA ILE A 59 -31.50 7.67 -24.90
C ILE A 59 -30.87 6.50 -24.12
N ILE A 60 -30.65 5.35 -24.78
CA ILE A 60 -29.99 4.20 -24.16
C ILE A 60 -28.56 4.55 -23.72
N GLY A 61 -27.79 5.22 -24.58
CA GLY A 61 -26.43 5.67 -24.26
C GLY A 61 -26.38 6.60 -23.03
N MET A 62 -27.33 7.54 -22.92
CA MET A 62 -27.45 8.43 -21.76
C MET A 62 -27.77 7.66 -20.47
N ILE A 63 -28.61 6.63 -20.52
CA ILE A 63 -28.91 5.78 -19.35
C ILE A 63 -27.65 5.04 -18.88
N PHE A 64 -26.89 4.43 -19.80
CA PHE A 64 -25.62 3.77 -19.45
C PHE A 64 -24.60 4.75 -18.87
N PHE A 65 -24.52 5.96 -19.43
CA PHE A 65 -23.64 7.01 -18.92
C PHE A 65 -24.01 7.42 -17.48
N VAL A 66 -25.30 7.61 -17.19
CA VAL A 66 -25.78 7.93 -15.83
C VAL A 66 -25.47 6.79 -14.85
N ILE A 67 -25.71 5.53 -15.25
CA ILE A 67 -25.37 4.36 -14.42
C ILE A 67 -23.85 4.29 -14.16
N MET A 68 -23.03 4.54 -15.18
CA MET A 68 -21.57 4.58 -15.03
C MET A 68 -21.13 5.69 -14.07
N CYS A 69 -21.70 6.89 -14.17
CA CYS A 69 -21.42 7.99 -13.25
C CYS A 69 -21.81 7.66 -11.80
N ILE A 70 -22.97 7.05 -11.59
CA ILE A 70 -23.41 6.60 -10.26
C ILE A 70 -22.49 5.49 -9.73
N GLY A 71 -22.08 4.55 -10.57
CA GLY A 71 -21.15 3.48 -10.21
C GLY A 71 -19.79 4.01 -9.76
N ILE A 72 -19.21 4.94 -10.54
CA ILE A 72 -17.93 5.58 -10.19
C ILE A 72 -18.08 6.42 -8.93
N GLY A 73 -19.15 7.23 -8.83
CA GLY A 73 -19.41 8.09 -7.68
C GLY A 73 -19.55 7.28 -6.38
N SER A 74 -20.38 6.23 -6.40
CA SER A 74 -20.57 5.35 -5.25
C SER A 74 -19.29 4.60 -4.88
N GLY A 75 -18.53 4.11 -5.86
CA GLY A 75 -17.25 3.42 -5.64
C GLY A 75 -16.22 4.28 -4.93
N ILE A 76 -16.10 5.56 -5.31
CA ILE A 76 -15.19 6.51 -4.66
C ILE A 76 -15.61 6.76 -3.21
N VAL A 77 -16.91 6.99 -2.96
CA VAL A 77 -17.43 7.24 -1.60
C VAL A 77 -17.18 6.05 -0.68
N ILE A 78 -17.45 4.83 -1.16
CA ILE A 78 -17.22 3.60 -0.38
C ILE A 78 -15.73 3.42 -0.09
N THR A 79 -14.87 3.59 -1.10
CA THR A 79 -13.41 3.43 -0.94
C THR A 79 -12.84 4.47 0.04
N ALA A 80 -13.30 5.71 -0.03
CA ALA A 80 -12.91 6.77 0.89
C ALA A 80 -13.36 6.47 2.32
N ALA A 81 -14.60 6.00 2.51
CA ALA A 81 -15.13 5.63 3.82
C ALA A 81 -14.33 4.49 4.47
N ILE A 82 -14.03 3.43 3.70
CA ILE A 82 -13.21 2.31 4.18
C ILE A 82 -11.80 2.78 4.55
N SER A 83 -11.18 3.60 3.69
CA SER A 83 -9.85 4.15 3.94
C SER A 83 -9.82 5.00 5.23
N PHE A 84 -10.87 5.78 5.48
CA PHE A 84 -11.01 6.57 6.69
C PHE A 84 -11.14 5.69 7.95
N ILE A 85 -11.93 4.61 7.89
CA ILE A 85 -12.07 3.67 9.01
C ILE A 85 -10.73 3.00 9.34
N ILE A 86 -10.01 2.53 8.30
CA ILE A 86 -8.69 1.90 8.48
C ILE A 86 -7.72 2.90 9.10
N PHE A 87 -7.72 4.15 8.64
CA PHE A 87 -6.87 5.21 9.17
C PHE A 87 -7.20 5.53 10.64
N ALA A 88 -8.49 5.62 10.98
CA ALA A 88 -8.94 5.83 12.35
C ALA A 88 -8.55 4.68 13.27
N MET A 89 -8.82 3.43 12.88
CA MET A 89 -8.42 2.24 13.65
C MET A 89 -6.92 2.17 13.87
N THR A 90 -6.14 2.45 12.82
CA THR A 90 -4.67 2.46 12.90
C THR A 90 -4.20 3.54 13.85
N SER A 91 -4.74 4.76 13.73
CA SER A 91 -4.38 5.88 14.61
C SER A 91 -4.72 5.59 16.07
N PHE A 92 -5.92 5.09 16.36
CA PHE A 92 -6.34 4.69 17.71
C PHE A 92 -5.48 3.55 18.27
N GLY A 93 -5.14 2.55 17.46
CA GLY A 93 -4.27 1.44 17.86
C GLY A 93 -2.86 1.91 18.24
N ILE A 94 -2.27 2.80 17.43
CA ILE A 94 -0.96 3.39 17.73
C ILE A 94 -1.04 4.28 18.99
N LEU A 95 -2.10 5.09 19.12
CA LEU A 95 -2.30 5.98 20.28
C LEU A 95 -2.42 5.18 21.57
N SER A 96 -3.23 4.13 21.57
CA SER A 96 -3.43 3.22 22.71
C SER A 96 -2.12 2.55 23.12
N THR A 97 -1.38 1.99 22.15
CA THR A 97 -0.08 1.36 22.41
C THR A 97 0.93 2.35 22.99
N SER A 98 0.97 3.58 22.46
CA SER A 98 1.84 4.65 22.97
C SER A 98 1.52 5.06 24.40
N LEU A 99 0.23 5.21 24.73
CA LEU A 99 -0.25 5.55 26.07
C LEU A 99 0.13 4.46 27.09
N ILE A 100 -0.10 3.19 26.75
CA ILE A 100 0.23 2.05 27.61
C ILE A 100 1.74 2.00 27.87
N VAL A 101 2.56 2.14 26.83
CA VAL A 101 4.03 2.12 26.97
C VAL A 101 4.53 3.33 27.79
N GLY A 102 3.92 4.50 27.60
CA GLY A 102 4.22 5.70 28.36
C GLY A 102 3.93 5.54 29.86
N PHE A 103 2.78 4.94 30.18
CA PHE A 103 2.38 4.66 31.56
C PHE A 103 3.27 3.59 32.21
N TYR A 104 3.48 2.46 31.52
CA TYR A 104 4.28 1.34 32.03
C TYR A 104 5.75 1.73 32.30
N LYS A 105 6.34 2.55 31.43
CA LYS A 105 7.72 3.03 31.60
C LYS A 105 7.84 4.30 32.46
N LYS A 106 6.74 4.80 33.05
CA LYS A 106 6.64 6.07 33.80
C LYS A 106 7.33 7.26 33.11
N SER A 107 7.32 7.28 31.78
CA SER A 107 8.03 8.29 31.00
C SER A 107 7.31 8.55 29.69
N ILE A 108 6.77 9.77 29.57
CA ILE A 108 6.08 10.27 28.38
C ILE A 108 7.00 10.19 27.15
N THR A 109 8.30 10.44 27.32
CA THR A 109 9.31 10.37 26.25
C THR A 109 9.41 8.98 25.62
N LYS A 110 9.24 7.91 26.43
CA LYS A 110 9.28 6.53 25.92
C LYS A 110 8.00 6.16 25.17
N GLY A 111 6.85 6.66 25.61
CA GLY A 111 5.58 6.51 24.87
C GLY A 111 5.64 7.17 23.48
N ILE A 112 6.07 8.44 23.43
CA ILE A 112 6.25 9.21 22.19
C ILE A 112 7.23 8.52 21.23
N LYS A 113 8.29 7.89 21.74
CA LYS A 113 9.21 7.09 20.92
C LYS A 113 8.46 6.01 20.15
N THR A 114 7.69 5.18 20.87
CA THR A 114 6.93 4.08 20.28
C THR A 114 5.89 4.57 19.30
N PHE A 115 5.18 5.67 19.61
CA PHE A 115 4.25 6.30 18.68
C PHE A 115 4.91 6.65 17.34
N TYR A 116 6.04 7.35 17.40
CA TYR A 116 6.72 7.86 16.21
C TYR A 116 7.29 6.72 15.36
N VAL A 117 7.88 5.71 16.01
CA VAL A 117 8.41 4.52 15.31
C VAL A 117 7.29 3.75 14.62
N LEU A 118 6.16 3.52 15.31
CA LEU A 118 5.03 2.80 14.72
C LEU A 118 4.41 3.57 13.55
N CYS A 119 4.20 4.88 13.70
CA CYS A 119 3.67 5.73 12.64
C CYS A 119 4.59 5.73 11.40
N SER A 120 5.90 5.91 11.60
CA SER A 120 6.90 5.87 10.53
C SER A 120 6.97 4.50 9.85
N THR A 121 6.88 3.42 10.63
CA THR A 121 6.89 2.05 10.09
C THR A 121 5.69 1.81 9.20
N ILE A 122 4.47 2.13 9.66
CA ILE A 122 3.24 1.90 8.89
C ILE A 122 3.22 2.77 7.63
N GLY A 123 3.55 4.06 7.75
CA GLY A 123 3.58 4.97 6.61
C GLY A 123 4.55 4.54 5.51
N ILE A 124 5.77 4.15 5.89
CA ILE A 124 6.80 3.72 4.93
C ILE A 124 6.53 2.32 4.39
N THR A 125 5.88 1.43 5.17
CA THR A 125 5.44 0.12 4.69
C THR A 125 4.43 0.27 3.55
N ILE A 126 3.43 1.14 3.73
CA ILE A 126 2.40 1.41 2.71
C ILE A 126 3.05 2.04 1.48
N CYS A 127 3.89 3.06 1.65
CA CYS A 127 4.63 3.67 0.55
C CYS A 127 5.56 2.69 -0.18
N GLY A 128 6.21 1.77 0.54
CA GLY A 128 7.10 0.77 -0.04
C GLY A 128 6.35 -0.25 -0.89
N GLY A 129 5.22 -0.76 -0.40
CA GLY A 129 4.35 -1.68 -1.14
C GLY A 129 3.78 -1.05 -2.41
N ILE A 130 3.21 0.16 -2.29
CA ILE A 130 2.64 0.89 -3.43
C ILE A 130 3.73 1.32 -4.41
N GLY A 131 4.87 1.80 -3.92
CA GLY A 131 5.99 2.25 -4.74
C GLY A 131 6.56 1.13 -5.60
N LEU A 132 6.82 -0.04 -5.01
CA LEU A 132 7.31 -1.19 -5.78
C LEU A 132 6.25 -1.77 -6.72
N PHE A 133 4.97 -1.71 -6.35
CA PHE A 133 3.88 -2.07 -7.27
C PHE A 133 3.85 -1.16 -8.51
N ILE A 134 3.99 0.15 -8.32
CA ILE A 134 4.06 1.13 -9.41
C ILE A 134 5.28 0.90 -10.28
N VAL A 135 6.46 0.71 -9.68
CA VAL A 135 7.69 0.41 -10.44
C VAL A 135 7.53 -0.89 -11.24
N ASN A 136 6.93 -1.92 -10.65
CA ASN A 136 6.68 -3.18 -11.34
C ASN A 136 5.71 -3.01 -12.52
N ARG A 137 4.76 -2.07 -12.45
CA ARG A 137 3.85 -1.77 -13.56
C ARG A 137 4.59 -1.19 -14.78
N PHE A 138 5.69 -0.48 -14.59
CA PHE A 138 6.49 0.08 -15.68
C PHE A 138 7.50 -0.92 -16.25
N TYR A 139 8.16 -1.70 -15.39
CA TYR A 139 9.29 -2.54 -15.78
C TYR A 139 8.98 -4.04 -15.94
N HIS A 140 7.79 -4.51 -15.52
CA HIS A 140 7.36 -5.92 -15.56
C HIS A 140 8.41 -6.92 -15.06
N TRP A 141 9.22 -6.52 -14.08
CA TRP A 141 10.35 -7.31 -13.61
C TRP A 141 9.93 -8.55 -12.81
N MET A 142 8.76 -8.54 -12.18
CA MET A 142 8.26 -9.66 -11.39
C MET A 142 6.74 -9.79 -11.50
N GLU A 143 6.20 -10.94 -11.09
CA GLU A 143 4.75 -11.08 -10.95
C GLU A 143 4.21 -10.10 -9.88
N SER A 144 3.08 -9.46 -10.19
CA SER A 144 2.42 -8.45 -9.35
C SER A 144 2.30 -8.79 -7.85
N PRO A 145 1.90 -10.02 -7.44
CA PRO A 145 1.82 -10.35 -6.01
C PRO A 145 3.20 -10.39 -5.33
N ILE A 146 4.23 -10.84 -6.05
CA ILE A 146 5.59 -10.97 -5.52
C ILE A 146 6.20 -9.59 -5.31
N ALA A 147 6.00 -8.66 -6.27
CA ALA A 147 6.47 -7.28 -6.15
C ALA A 147 5.85 -6.54 -4.95
N PHE A 148 4.54 -6.71 -4.72
CA PHE A 148 3.86 -6.10 -3.58
C PHE A 148 4.36 -6.66 -2.23
N MET A 149 4.59 -7.97 -2.16
CA MET A 149 5.09 -8.62 -0.96
C MET A 149 6.51 -8.13 -0.61
N TRP A 150 7.41 -8.10 -1.60
CA TRP A 150 8.75 -7.55 -1.41
C TRP A 150 8.72 -6.07 -1.02
N GLY A 151 7.86 -5.27 -1.65
CA GLY A 151 7.71 -3.86 -1.29
C GLY A 151 7.22 -3.63 0.13
N THR A 152 6.33 -4.49 0.62
CA THR A 152 5.86 -4.45 2.00
C THR A 152 6.98 -4.83 2.96
N VAL A 153 7.76 -5.88 2.67
CA VAL A 153 8.87 -6.33 3.53
C VAL A 153 9.98 -5.28 3.60
N PHE A 154 10.44 -4.77 2.46
CA PHE A 154 11.45 -3.71 2.42
C PHE A 154 10.94 -2.42 3.03
N GLY A 155 9.68 -2.04 2.77
CA GLY A 155 9.03 -0.88 3.37
C GLY A 155 8.94 -1.00 4.89
N PHE A 156 8.63 -2.18 5.43
CA PHE A 156 8.60 -2.43 6.87
C PHE A 156 9.97 -2.28 7.51
N VAL A 157 11.00 -2.90 6.94
CA VAL A 157 12.38 -2.81 7.43
C VAL A 157 12.89 -1.37 7.36
N ALA A 158 12.72 -0.71 6.21
CA ALA A 158 13.13 0.67 6.01
C ALA A 158 12.37 1.62 6.96
N GLY A 159 11.07 1.40 7.14
CA GLY A 159 10.22 2.20 8.00
C GLY A 159 10.60 2.10 9.48
N PHE A 160 10.86 0.87 9.95
CA PHE A 160 11.33 0.65 11.31
C PHE A 160 12.69 1.31 11.56
N LEU A 161 13.64 1.16 10.62
CA LEU A 161 14.97 1.74 10.73
C LEU A 161 14.92 3.28 10.71
N ASN A 162 14.12 3.85 9.81
CA ASN A 162 13.92 5.29 9.71
C ASN A 162 13.25 5.87 10.96
N GLY A 163 12.25 5.19 11.51
CA GLY A 163 11.61 5.59 12.76
C GLY A 163 12.59 5.66 13.93
N LEU A 164 13.52 4.70 14.01
CA LEU A 164 14.60 4.68 15.00
C LEU A 164 15.57 5.85 14.83
N ILE A 165 16.02 6.11 13.60
CA ILE A 165 16.95 7.19 13.27
C ILE A 165 16.32 8.56 13.55
N THR A 166 15.08 8.77 13.10
CA THR A 166 14.37 10.04 13.30
C THR A 166 14.18 10.34 14.78
N PHE A 167 13.82 9.34 15.57
CA PHE A 167 13.71 9.52 17.02
C PHE A 167 15.06 9.88 17.68
N TYR A 168 16.15 9.25 17.23
CA TYR A 168 17.50 9.56 17.72
C TYR A 168 17.89 11.02 17.42
N ILE A 169 17.60 11.49 16.21
CA ILE A 169 17.81 12.89 15.81
C ILE A 169 16.97 13.83 16.68
N LEU A 170 15.70 13.50 16.90
CA LEU A 170 14.78 14.31 17.71
C LEU A 170 15.27 14.44 19.16
N GLN A 171 15.76 13.34 19.76
CA GLN A 171 16.35 13.38 21.11
C GLN A 171 17.58 14.29 21.17
N ARG A 172 18.45 14.21 20.15
CA ARG A 172 19.66 15.04 20.09
C ARG A 172 19.32 16.53 19.92
N LEU A 173 18.28 16.84 19.14
CA LEU A 173 17.79 18.20 18.95
C LEU A 173 17.22 18.78 20.26
N VAL A 174 16.37 18.01 20.96
CA VAL A 174 15.82 18.42 22.25
C VAL A 174 16.91 18.63 23.30
N ALA A 175 17.91 17.75 23.34
CA ALA A 175 19.06 17.90 24.23
C ALA A 175 19.83 19.20 23.93
N TYR A 176 20.06 19.50 22.65
CA TYR A 176 20.72 20.72 22.21
C TYR A 176 19.97 21.99 22.63
N PHE A 177 18.64 22.02 22.46
CA PHE A 177 17.82 23.15 22.92
C PHE A 177 17.85 23.30 24.44
N LYS A 178 17.79 22.19 25.18
CA LYS A 178 17.86 22.21 26.65
C LYS A 178 19.18 22.79 27.16
N THR A 179 20.30 22.43 26.52
CA THR A 179 21.61 23.01 26.86
C THR A 179 21.69 24.50 26.53
N LYS A 180 21.10 24.94 25.41
CA LYS A 180 21.12 26.35 25.01
C LYS A 180 20.27 27.25 25.93
N ILE A 181 19.14 26.73 26.41
CA ILE A 181 18.23 27.46 27.32
C ILE A 181 18.82 27.55 28.73
N ASN A 182 19.41 26.47 29.25
CA ASN A 182 20.02 26.48 30.59
C ASN A 182 21.38 27.19 30.64
N ALA A 183 22.02 27.45 29.49
CA ALA A 183 23.27 28.21 29.42
C ALA A 183 23.07 29.74 29.50
N VAL A 184 21.82 30.23 29.47
CA VAL A 184 21.50 31.64 29.73
C VAL A 184 21.04 31.75 31.19
N PRO A 185 21.91 32.17 32.13
CA PRO A 185 21.46 32.46 33.49
C PRO A 185 20.46 33.61 33.42
N ILE A 186 19.25 33.35 33.89
CA ILE A 186 18.24 34.38 34.11
C ILE A 186 18.80 35.26 35.22
N SER A 187 19.40 36.38 34.84
CA SER A 187 19.63 37.51 35.75
C SER A 187 18.26 37.92 36.28
N LYS A 188 18.00 37.56 37.55
CA LYS A 188 16.91 38.16 38.32
C LYS A 188 17.15 39.64 38.52
#